data_AF-A0A2V7TM98-F1
#
_entry.id   AF-A0A2V7TM98-F1
#
_cell.length_a   1.000
_cell.length_b   1.000
_cell.length_c   1.000
_cell.angle_alpha   90.00
_cell.angle_beta   90.00
_cell.angle_gamma   90.00
#
_symmetry.space_group_name_H-M   'P 1'
#
loop_
_entity.id
_entity.type
_entity.pdbx_description
1 polymer ?
#
loop_
_entity_poly.entity_id
_entity_poly.type
_entity_poly.pdbx_seq_one_letter_code
_entity_poly.pdbx_strand_id
1 'polypeptide(L)'
;MAVAYYVGAQLGFILRFPPTTPSVLWPPNSILTATLLLTPVRRWWLYLLAALPAHLAAELPVLPPLLVFGLFATNCAEAVVAAAGLRWLSDAPTRFDTLPRMAVFVLVGALAAPFVSSFPDAALVTAIQGESYSFVWRTRFFSNVLASLTIVPAVVMAVRNGLPNLRAAAPHRHLEAGLLASGLFLASMGQFGNPSEFGLGLPAELSAPVAVLLPFLLWSAVRFGPGGLSVCLVATALLAVVAGTGESGIFVTQRAAEAVLSLQIL
;
A
#
# COMPACT_ATOMS: atom_id res chain seq x y z
N MET A 1 8.55 -0.39 -15.85
CA MET A 1 7.64 -1.25 -15.07
C MET A 1 8.38 -2.39 -14.40
N ALA A 2 9.05 -3.31 -15.11
CA ALA A 2 9.75 -4.44 -14.50
C ALA A 2 10.74 -4.04 -13.39
N VAL A 3 11.53 -2.98 -13.59
CA VAL A 3 12.41 -2.41 -12.54
C VAL A 3 11.62 -1.91 -11.34
N ALA A 4 10.53 -1.17 -11.56
CA ALA A 4 9.68 -0.67 -10.48
C ALA A 4 8.99 -1.82 -9.71
N TYR A 5 8.54 -2.86 -10.42
CA TYR A 5 7.99 -4.07 -9.83
C TYR A 5 9.04 -4.76 -8.95
N TYR A 6 10.26 -4.96 -9.47
CA TYR A 6 11.36 -5.57 -8.73
C TYR A 6 11.72 -4.78 -7.47
N VAL A 7 11.91 -3.46 -7.59
CA VAL A 7 12.18 -2.58 -6.44
C VAL A 7 11.01 -2.61 -5.44
N GLY A 8 9.78 -2.62 -5.94
CA GLY A 8 8.58 -2.76 -5.12
C GLY A 8 8.56 -4.08 -4.33
N ALA A 9 8.96 -5.19 -4.95
CA ALA A 9 9.02 -6.50 -4.29
C ALA A 9 10.09 -6.51 -3.20
N GLN A 10 11.26 -5.91 -3.47
CA GLN A 10 12.33 -5.77 -2.46
C GLN A 10 11.88 -4.93 -1.26
N LEU A 11 11.16 -3.81 -1.49
CA LEU A 11 10.55 -3.04 -0.42
C LEU A 11 9.51 -3.86 0.37
N GLY A 12 8.70 -4.65 -0.33
CA GLY A 12 7.77 -5.57 0.31
C GLY A 12 8.47 -6.58 1.22
N PHE A 13 9.59 -7.14 0.80
CA PHE A 13 10.37 -8.07 1.64
C PHE A 13 11.01 -7.40 2.86
N ILE A 14 11.43 -6.14 2.76
CA ILE A 14 11.91 -5.38 3.93
C ILE A 14 10.80 -5.18 4.96
N LEU A 15 9.56 -4.99 4.50
CA LEU A 15 8.37 -4.78 5.32
C LEU A 15 7.63 -6.08 5.66
N ARG A 16 8.26 -7.23 5.43
CA ARG A 16 7.76 -8.55 5.82
C ARG A 16 8.14 -8.79 7.28
N PHE A 17 7.30 -9.50 8.04
CA PHE A 17 7.67 -10.04 9.34
C PHE A 17 8.14 -11.49 9.15
N PRO A 18 9.46 -11.79 9.14
CA PRO A 18 9.92 -13.17 9.01
C PRO A 18 9.38 -14.03 10.16
N PRO A 19 8.99 -15.30 9.93
CA PRO A 19 9.11 -16.07 8.69
C PRO A 19 7.88 -15.97 7.74
N THR A 20 6.84 -15.21 8.09
CA THR A 20 5.53 -15.22 7.40
C THR A 20 5.61 -14.78 5.94
N THR A 21 4.99 -15.49 5.00
CA THR A 21 5.03 -15.16 3.56
C THR A 21 4.52 -13.76 3.21
N PRO A 22 3.38 -13.28 3.74
CA PRO A 22 2.82 -11.98 3.34
C PRO A 22 3.55 -10.79 3.98
N SER A 23 3.74 -9.74 3.17
CA SER A 23 4.33 -8.47 3.59
C SER A 23 3.27 -7.47 4.06
N VAL A 24 3.63 -6.54 4.95
CA VAL A 24 2.70 -5.49 5.42
C VAL A 24 2.32 -4.50 4.31
N LEU A 25 3.22 -4.30 3.35
CA LEU A 25 2.96 -3.55 2.13
C LEU A 25 3.54 -4.33 0.95
N TRP A 26 2.73 -4.57 -0.09
CA TRP A 26 3.19 -5.23 -1.32
C TRP A 26 3.00 -4.33 -2.54
N PRO A 27 3.97 -3.44 -2.82
CA PRO A 27 3.92 -2.54 -3.98
C PRO A 27 3.72 -3.18 -5.38
N PRO A 28 4.23 -4.40 -5.68
CA PRO A 28 4.22 -4.93 -7.05
C PRO A 28 2.84 -4.99 -7.70
N ASN A 29 1.80 -5.42 -6.97
CA ASN A 29 0.44 -5.52 -7.50
C ASN A 29 -0.10 -4.16 -7.91
N SER A 30 0.13 -3.15 -7.07
CA SER A 30 -0.32 -1.78 -7.33
C SER A 30 0.43 -1.12 -8.50
N ILE A 31 1.73 -1.39 -8.63
CA ILE A 31 2.53 -0.94 -9.79
C ILE A 31 2.00 -1.60 -11.07
N LEU A 32 1.65 -2.88 -11.02
CA LEU A 32 1.07 -3.60 -12.15
C LEU A 32 -0.31 -3.04 -12.50
N THR A 33 -1.21 -2.87 -11.53
CA THR A 33 -2.54 -2.24 -11.71
C THR A 33 -2.43 -0.87 -12.36
N ALA A 34 -1.57 0.01 -11.82
CA ALA A 34 -1.34 1.34 -12.39
C ALA A 34 -0.84 1.26 -13.84
N THR A 35 0.06 0.32 -14.13
CA THR A 35 0.57 0.09 -15.49
C THR A 35 -0.56 -0.34 -16.43
N LEU A 36 -1.43 -1.26 -16.02
CA LEU A 36 -2.55 -1.73 -16.84
C LEU A 36 -3.61 -0.63 -17.06
N LEU A 37 -3.85 0.23 -16.07
CA LEU A 37 -4.71 1.42 -16.21
C LEU A 37 -4.16 2.43 -17.22
N LEU A 38 -2.83 2.61 -17.26
CA LEU A 38 -2.16 3.52 -18.18
C LEU A 38 -1.95 2.94 -19.59
N THR A 39 -2.22 1.65 -19.78
CA THR A 39 -1.92 0.93 -21.02
C THR A 39 -3.18 0.40 -21.71
N PRO A 40 -3.30 0.49 -23.05
CA PRO A 40 -4.39 -0.16 -23.78
C PRO A 40 -4.49 -1.67 -23.49
N VAL A 41 -5.72 -2.19 -23.32
CA VAL A 41 -6.00 -3.60 -22.95
C VAL A 41 -5.27 -4.60 -23.85
N ARG A 42 -5.22 -4.34 -25.16
CA ARG A 42 -4.51 -5.19 -26.15
C ARG A 42 -3.01 -5.40 -25.87
N ARG A 43 -2.39 -4.58 -25.01
CA ARG A 43 -0.97 -4.67 -24.63
C ARG A 43 -0.77 -5.21 -23.21
N TRP A 44 -1.83 -5.52 -22.46
CA TRP A 44 -1.70 -5.97 -21.07
C TRP A 44 -0.79 -7.19 -20.92
N TRP A 45 -0.93 -8.17 -21.81
CA TRP A 45 -0.10 -9.37 -21.82
C TRP A 45 1.41 -9.09 -21.89
N LEU A 46 1.84 -8.03 -22.60
CA LEU A 46 3.25 -7.62 -22.65
C LEU A 46 3.77 -7.21 -21.27
N TYR A 47 2.96 -6.46 -20.52
CA TYR A 47 3.33 -5.99 -19.20
C TYR A 47 3.27 -7.10 -18.16
N LEU A 48 2.23 -7.94 -18.21
CA LEU A 48 2.17 -9.16 -17.39
C LEU A 48 3.43 -10.01 -17.63
N LEU A 49 3.76 -10.30 -18.89
CA LEU A 49 4.96 -11.07 -19.22
C LEU A 49 6.25 -10.37 -18.78
N ALA A 50 6.33 -9.04 -18.89
CA ALA A 50 7.49 -8.28 -18.44
C ALA A 50 7.67 -8.26 -16.90
N ALA A 51 6.61 -8.46 -16.12
CA ALA A 51 6.69 -8.60 -14.66
C ALA A 51 7.25 -9.97 -14.24
N LEU A 52 7.07 -11.01 -15.06
CA LEU A 52 7.45 -12.37 -14.72
C LEU A 52 8.95 -12.49 -14.37
N PRO A 53 9.93 -12.01 -15.18
CA PRO A 53 11.34 -12.11 -14.82
C PRO A 53 11.68 -11.41 -13.49
N ALA A 54 11.05 -10.26 -13.22
CA ALA A 54 11.25 -9.52 -11.98
C ALA A 54 10.72 -10.29 -10.77
N HIS A 55 9.54 -10.91 -10.90
CA HIS A 55 8.95 -11.73 -9.85
C HIS A 55 9.75 -13.02 -9.60
N LEU A 56 10.16 -13.71 -10.67
CA LEU A 56 11.01 -14.89 -10.57
C LEU A 56 12.34 -14.58 -9.88
N ALA A 57 13.01 -13.48 -10.28
CA ALA A 57 14.26 -13.06 -9.66
C ALA A 57 14.11 -12.71 -8.17
N ALA A 58 12.95 -12.18 -7.78
CA ALA A 58 12.66 -11.80 -6.40
C ALA A 58 12.32 -13.01 -5.51
N GLU A 59 11.56 -13.98 -6.01
CA GLU A 59 10.94 -15.01 -5.17
C GLU A 59 11.52 -16.42 -5.32
N LEU A 60 12.08 -16.80 -6.49
CA LEU A 60 12.71 -18.12 -6.65
C LEU A 60 13.86 -18.41 -5.67
N PRO A 61 14.66 -17.43 -5.19
CA PRO A 61 15.70 -17.70 -4.21
C PRO A 61 15.19 -18.13 -2.83
N VAL A 62 13.91 -17.85 -2.52
CA VAL A 62 13.36 -17.99 -1.15
C VAL A 62 12.12 -18.89 -1.07
N LEU A 63 11.42 -19.13 -2.18
CA LEU A 63 10.19 -19.90 -2.22
C LEU A 63 10.26 -21.01 -3.28
N PRO A 64 9.55 -22.14 -3.07
CA PRO A 64 9.51 -23.23 -4.05
C PRO A 64 8.86 -22.76 -5.37
N PRO A 65 9.33 -23.23 -6.55
CA PRO A 65 8.86 -22.71 -7.85
C PRO A 65 7.35 -22.74 -8.05
N LEU A 66 6.68 -23.81 -7.62
CA LEU A 66 5.22 -23.94 -7.72
C LEU A 66 4.49 -22.79 -7.00
N LEU A 67 4.97 -22.43 -5.81
CA LEU A 67 4.41 -21.33 -5.04
C LEU A 67 4.66 -20.01 -5.78
N VAL A 68 5.89 -19.75 -6.24
CA VAL A 68 6.23 -18.53 -7.00
C VAL A 68 5.32 -18.34 -8.21
N PHE A 69 5.14 -19.36 -9.05
CA PHE A 69 4.26 -19.24 -10.21
C PHE A 69 2.78 -19.00 -9.84
N GLY A 70 2.31 -19.60 -8.75
CA GLY A 70 0.94 -19.38 -8.30
C GLY A 70 0.74 -18.00 -7.66
N LEU A 71 1.69 -17.51 -6.86
CA LEU A 71 1.69 -16.13 -6.34
C LEU A 71 1.76 -15.11 -7.49
N PHE A 72 2.53 -15.40 -8.55
CA PHE A 72 2.54 -14.58 -9.74
C PHE A 72 1.15 -14.50 -10.40
N ALA A 73 0.49 -15.65 -10.52
CA ALA A 73 -0.83 -15.74 -11.14
C ALA A 73 -1.89 -14.96 -10.35
N THR A 74 -1.91 -15.08 -9.02
CA THR A 74 -2.83 -14.33 -8.15
C THR A 74 -2.54 -12.83 -8.17
N ASN A 75 -1.26 -12.42 -8.20
CA ASN A 75 -0.84 -11.03 -8.34
C ASN A 75 -1.29 -10.43 -9.70
N CYS A 76 -1.12 -11.18 -10.78
CA CYS A 76 -1.60 -10.77 -12.10
C CYS A 76 -3.12 -10.69 -12.15
N ALA A 77 -3.82 -11.68 -11.57
CA ALA A 77 -5.28 -11.70 -11.51
C ALA A 77 -5.83 -10.49 -10.76
N GLU A 78 -5.25 -10.14 -9.61
CA GLU A 78 -5.61 -8.93 -8.85
C GLU A 78 -5.50 -7.67 -9.71
N ALA A 79 -4.35 -7.48 -10.37
CA ALA A 79 -4.11 -6.31 -11.19
C ALA A 79 -5.07 -6.22 -12.39
N VAL A 80 -5.36 -7.36 -13.02
CA VAL A 80 -6.32 -7.46 -14.12
C VAL A 80 -7.74 -7.17 -13.64
N VAL A 81 -8.19 -7.75 -12.53
CA VAL A 81 -9.52 -7.51 -11.96
C VAL A 81 -9.68 -6.04 -11.58
N ALA A 82 -8.69 -5.46 -10.89
CA ALA A 82 -8.71 -4.05 -10.53
C ALA A 82 -8.79 -3.14 -11.76
N ALA A 83 -7.87 -3.32 -12.72
CA ALA A 83 -7.82 -2.47 -13.91
C ALA A 83 -9.02 -2.66 -14.84
N ALA A 84 -9.53 -3.89 -14.99
CA ALA A 84 -10.70 -4.17 -15.83
C ALA A 84 -11.98 -3.63 -15.19
N GLY A 85 -12.17 -3.86 -13.90
CA GLY A 85 -13.31 -3.33 -13.15
C GLY A 85 -13.35 -1.81 -13.18
N LEU A 86 -12.21 -1.14 -12.99
CA LEU A 86 -12.11 0.32 -13.12
C LEU A 86 -12.46 0.80 -14.53
N ARG A 87 -11.95 0.15 -15.58
CA ARG A 87 -12.26 0.49 -16.98
C ARG A 87 -13.73 0.26 -17.34
N TRP A 88 -14.38 -0.70 -16.69
CA TRP A 88 -15.77 -1.05 -16.96
C TRP A 88 -16.75 -0.13 -16.23
N LEU A 89 -16.42 0.28 -15.01
CA LEU A 89 -17.33 1.03 -14.12
C LEU A 89 -17.04 2.53 -14.05
N SER A 90 -15.92 3.01 -14.60
CA SER A 90 -15.55 4.42 -14.64
C SER A 90 -15.44 4.92 -16.07
N ASP A 91 -16.01 6.11 -16.32
CA ASP A 91 -15.89 6.82 -17.60
C ASP A 91 -14.46 7.33 -17.87
N ALA A 92 -13.67 7.54 -16.81
CA ALA A 92 -12.27 7.93 -16.87
C ALA A 92 -11.45 7.13 -15.84
N PRO A 93 -11.06 5.88 -16.16
CA PRO A 93 -10.45 4.92 -15.21
C PRO A 93 -9.08 5.34 -14.66
N THR A 94 -8.48 6.38 -15.23
CA THR A 94 -7.20 6.96 -14.80
C THR A 94 -7.37 8.32 -14.11
N ARG A 95 -8.60 8.74 -13.80
CA ARG A 95 -8.90 10.00 -13.11
C ARG A 95 -9.61 9.69 -11.80
N PHE A 96 -9.18 10.37 -10.74
CA PHE A 96 -9.69 10.20 -9.38
C PHE A 96 -10.22 11.55 -8.82
N ASP A 97 -10.74 12.39 -9.70
CA ASP A 97 -11.07 13.80 -9.50
C ASP A 97 -12.54 14.05 -9.13
N THR A 98 -13.39 13.02 -9.16
CA THR A 98 -14.80 13.11 -8.79
C THR A 98 -15.17 12.01 -7.80
N LEU A 99 -16.19 12.24 -6.98
CA LEU A 99 -16.67 11.26 -6.00
C LEU A 99 -17.03 9.91 -6.62
N PRO A 100 -17.77 9.83 -7.76
CA PRO A 100 -18.09 8.53 -8.36
C PRO A 100 -16.83 7.78 -8.82
N ARG A 101 -15.88 8.46 -9.46
CA ARG A 101 -14.64 7.83 -9.94
C ARG A 101 -13.77 7.35 -8.78
N MET A 102 -13.69 8.13 -7.70
CA MET A 102 -13.01 7.75 -6.47
C MET A 102 -13.70 6.55 -5.79
N ALA A 103 -15.02 6.57 -5.69
CA ALA A 103 -15.79 5.47 -5.11
C ALA A 103 -15.57 4.16 -5.89
N VAL A 104 -15.61 4.20 -7.22
CA VAL A 104 -15.31 3.03 -8.06
C VAL A 104 -13.87 2.55 -7.82
N PHE A 105 -12.90 3.47 -7.71
CA PHE A 105 -11.52 3.11 -7.38
C PHE A 105 -11.39 2.41 -6.03
N VAL A 106 -11.97 2.97 -4.97
CA VAL A 106 -11.90 2.39 -3.63
C VAL A 106 -12.62 1.04 -3.59
N LEU A 107 -13.87 0.98 -4.05
CA LEU A 107 -14.70 -0.22 -3.93
C LEU A 107 -14.20 -1.37 -4.82
N VAL A 108 -13.76 -1.07 -6.05
CA VAL A 108 -13.41 -2.10 -7.04
C VAL A 108 -11.91 -2.35 -7.07
N GLY A 109 -11.13 -1.27 -7.23
CA GLY A 109 -9.68 -1.36 -7.40
C GLY A 109 -8.97 -1.69 -6.09
N ALA A 110 -9.31 -1.00 -5.00
CA ALA A 110 -8.61 -1.16 -3.74
C ALA A 110 -9.22 -2.23 -2.82
N LEU A 111 -10.53 -2.46 -2.86
CA LEU A 111 -11.21 -3.44 -1.98
C LEU A 111 -11.52 -4.75 -2.70
N ALA A 112 -12.41 -4.74 -3.70
CA ALA A 112 -12.90 -5.99 -4.30
C ALA A 112 -11.80 -6.82 -4.98
N ALA A 113 -10.87 -6.19 -5.71
CA ALA A 113 -9.80 -6.91 -6.39
C ALA A 113 -8.85 -7.63 -5.40
N PRO A 114 -8.27 -6.96 -4.39
CA PRO A 114 -7.51 -7.64 -3.34
C PRO A 114 -8.32 -8.67 -2.55
N PHE A 115 -9.60 -8.41 -2.28
CA PHE A 115 -10.46 -9.34 -1.55
C PHE A 115 -10.56 -10.69 -2.26
N VAL A 116 -10.90 -10.65 -3.56
CA VAL A 116 -11.09 -11.87 -4.36
C VAL A 116 -9.76 -12.57 -4.66
N SER A 117 -8.70 -11.82 -4.98
CA SER A 117 -7.38 -12.41 -5.31
C SER A 117 -6.70 -13.08 -4.10
N SER A 118 -7.02 -12.65 -2.88
CA SER A 118 -6.38 -13.17 -1.66
C SER A 118 -6.82 -14.58 -1.29
N PHE A 119 -8.00 -15.04 -1.71
CA PHE A 119 -8.49 -16.41 -1.45
C PHE A 119 -7.59 -17.48 -2.09
N PRO A 120 -7.36 -17.49 -3.42
CA PRO A 120 -6.50 -18.49 -4.05
C PRO A 120 -5.04 -18.38 -3.58
N ASP A 121 -4.58 -17.17 -3.25
CA ASP A 121 -3.24 -16.95 -2.74
C ASP A 121 -3.01 -17.59 -1.37
N ALA A 122 -3.91 -17.29 -0.43
CA ALA A 122 -3.88 -17.89 0.90
C ALA A 122 -4.00 -19.41 0.83
N ALA A 123 -4.84 -19.95 -0.08
CA ALA A 123 -4.96 -21.38 -0.27
C ALA A 123 -3.63 -22.03 -0.70
N LEU A 124 -2.92 -21.39 -1.62
CA LEU A 124 -1.64 -21.88 -2.13
C LEU A 124 -0.54 -21.83 -1.06
N VAL A 125 -0.44 -20.71 -0.34
CA VAL A 125 0.53 -20.56 0.76
C VAL A 125 0.24 -21.57 1.86
N THR A 126 -1.02 -21.74 2.27
CA THR A 126 -1.39 -22.76 3.27
C THR A 126 -1.07 -24.17 2.80
N ALA A 127 -1.37 -24.51 1.55
CA ALA A 127 -1.13 -25.86 1.03
C ALA A 127 0.37 -26.20 0.91
N ILE A 128 1.22 -25.22 0.56
CA ILE A 128 2.64 -25.47 0.29
C ILE A 128 3.53 -25.19 1.51
N GLN A 129 3.25 -24.13 2.27
CA GLN A 129 4.07 -23.69 3.41
C GLN A 129 3.45 -24.05 4.77
N GLY A 130 2.19 -24.51 4.81
CA GLY A 130 1.50 -24.82 6.07
C GLY A 130 1.12 -23.59 6.90
N GLU A 131 1.17 -22.38 6.34
CA GLU A 131 0.78 -21.15 7.04
C GLU A 131 -0.74 -21.08 7.24
N SER A 132 -1.17 -20.39 8.30
CA SER A 132 -2.60 -20.20 8.59
C SER A 132 -3.31 -19.43 7.48
N TYR A 133 -4.30 -20.08 6.85
CA TYR A 133 -5.09 -19.51 5.75
C TYR A 133 -5.70 -18.15 6.10
N SER A 134 -6.34 -18.06 7.27
CA SER A 134 -6.98 -16.82 7.74
C SER A 134 -5.96 -15.69 7.96
N PHE A 135 -4.79 -16.03 8.48
CA PHE A 135 -3.71 -15.07 8.70
C PHE A 135 -3.14 -14.56 7.37
N VAL A 136 -2.83 -15.47 6.44
CA VAL A 136 -2.29 -15.11 5.11
C VAL A 136 -3.30 -14.25 4.34
N TRP A 137 -4.57 -14.67 4.32
CA TRP A 137 -5.62 -13.95 3.63
C TRP A 137 -5.78 -12.52 4.17
N ARG A 138 -5.88 -12.35 5.50
CA ARG A 138 -6.04 -11.02 6.12
C ARG A 138 -4.84 -10.13 5.82
N THR A 139 -3.64 -10.65 6.05
CA THR A 139 -2.41 -9.88 5.88
C THR A 139 -2.24 -9.43 4.44
N ARG A 140 -2.43 -10.34 3.47
CA ARG A 140 -2.38 -10.01 2.04
C ARG A 140 -3.45 -9.02 1.63
N PHE A 141 -4.71 -9.28 1.99
CA PHE A 141 -5.84 -8.44 1.61
C PHE A 141 -5.57 -6.99 1.95
N PHE A 142 -5.27 -6.73 3.22
CA PHE A 142 -5.12 -5.37 3.68
C PHE A 142 -3.80 -4.72 3.24
N SER A 143 -2.72 -5.50 3.10
CA SER A 143 -1.47 -5.05 2.49
C SER A 143 -1.70 -4.53 1.06
N ASN A 144 -2.49 -5.26 0.27
CA ASN A 144 -2.82 -4.88 -1.10
C ASN A 144 -3.85 -3.74 -1.18
N VAL A 145 -4.79 -3.64 -0.24
CA VAL A 145 -5.70 -2.48 -0.11
C VAL A 145 -4.87 -1.22 0.12
N LEU A 146 -3.99 -1.25 1.12
CA LEU A 146 -3.12 -0.12 1.46
C LEU A 146 -2.21 0.25 0.29
N ALA A 147 -1.54 -0.73 -0.32
CA ALA A 147 -0.72 -0.52 -1.51
C ALA A 147 -1.54 0.10 -2.66
N SER A 148 -2.77 -0.37 -2.87
CA SER A 148 -3.62 0.12 -3.96
C SER A 148 -4.02 1.57 -3.75
N LEU A 149 -4.55 1.89 -2.57
CA LEU A 149 -4.99 3.24 -2.19
C LEU A 149 -3.86 4.27 -2.29
N THR A 150 -2.62 3.81 -2.15
CA THR A 150 -1.45 4.68 -2.12
C THR A 150 -0.71 4.75 -3.45
N ILE A 151 -0.31 3.61 -3.99
CA ILE A 151 0.64 3.56 -5.10
C ILE A 151 -0.08 3.78 -6.44
N VAL A 152 -1.28 3.23 -6.62
CA VAL A 152 -2.01 3.34 -7.89
C VAL A 152 -2.28 4.80 -8.28
N PRO A 153 -2.96 5.62 -7.46
CA PRO A 153 -3.20 7.03 -7.79
C PRO A 153 -1.91 7.83 -7.91
N ALA A 154 -0.90 7.59 -7.06
CA ALA A 154 0.38 8.28 -7.14
C ALA A 154 1.09 8.05 -8.49
N VAL A 155 1.19 6.79 -8.94
CA VAL A 155 1.80 6.43 -10.22
C VAL A 155 0.98 6.98 -11.39
N VAL A 156 -0.33 6.78 -11.38
CA VAL A 156 -1.22 7.25 -12.46
C VAL A 156 -1.16 8.77 -12.60
N MET A 157 -1.19 9.51 -11.49
CA MET A 157 -1.09 10.97 -11.52
C MET A 157 0.29 11.44 -11.97
N ALA A 158 1.38 10.83 -11.49
CA ALA A 158 2.73 11.18 -11.91
C ALA A 158 2.95 10.98 -13.41
N VAL A 159 2.39 9.91 -13.99
CA VAL A 159 2.51 9.64 -15.43
C VAL A 159 1.60 10.58 -16.25
N ARG A 160 0.37 10.84 -15.80
CA ARG A 160 -0.59 11.66 -16.56
C ARG A 160 -0.31 13.16 -16.51
N ASN A 161 0.06 13.66 -15.33
CA ASN A 161 0.21 15.09 -15.08
C ASN A 161 1.68 15.52 -15.10
N GLY A 162 2.60 14.56 -15.28
CA GLY A 162 4.03 14.75 -15.06
C GLY A 162 4.38 14.73 -13.57
N LEU A 163 5.66 14.45 -13.28
CA LEU A 163 6.21 14.69 -11.96
C LEU A 163 6.15 16.21 -11.71
N PRO A 164 5.53 16.66 -10.60
CA PRO A 164 5.55 18.07 -10.25
C PRO A 164 7.00 18.52 -10.18
N ASN A 165 7.36 19.56 -10.94
CA ASN A 165 8.66 20.19 -10.76
C ASN A 165 8.60 20.92 -9.42
N LEU A 166 9.00 20.23 -8.36
CA LEU A 166 8.94 20.75 -6.99
C LEU A 166 9.64 22.11 -6.94
N ARG A 167 10.73 22.32 -7.68
CA ARG A 167 11.44 23.61 -7.70
C ARG A 167 10.66 24.76 -8.34
N ALA A 168 9.66 24.48 -9.15
CA ALA A 168 8.82 25.47 -9.82
C ALA A 168 7.46 25.68 -9.11
N ALA A 169 7.18 24.93 -8.04
CA ALA A 169 5.96 25.14 -7.28
C ALA A 169 6.06 26.42 -6.45
N ALA A 170 4.94 27.08 -6.23
CA ALA A 170 4.90 28.31 -5.46
C ALA A 170 5.38 28.06 -4.01
N PRO A 171 6.11 28.99 -3.38
CA PRO A 171 6.68 28.80 -2.03
C PRO A 171 5.65 28.40 -0.96
N HIS A 172 4.43 28.93 -1.06
CA HIS A 172 3.34 28.59 -0.13
C HIS A 172 2.93 27.11 -0.20
N ARG A 173 3.05 26.46 -1.38
CA ARG A 173 2.76 25.04 -1.54
C ARG A 173 3.81 24.15 -0.88
N HIS A 174 5.06 24.59 -0.84
CA HIS A 174 6.13 23.91 -0.08
C HIS A 174 5.91 24.01 1.42
N LEU A 175 5.50 25.18 1.90
CA LEU A 175 5.13 25.40 3.29
C LEU A 175 3.94 24.54 3.70
N GLU A 176 2.85 24.51 2.91
CA GLU A 176 1.70 23.65 3.17
C GLU A 176 2.09 22.16 3.20
N ALA A 177 2.90 21.70 2.25
CA ALA A 177 3.37 20.31 2.21
C ALA A 177 4.28 19.98 3.40
N GLY A 178 5.17 20.90 3.79
CA GLY A 178 6.06 20.74 4.94
C GLY A 178 5.30 20.71 6.26
N LEU A 179 4.30 21.58 6.43
CA LEU A 179 3.41 21.58 7.60
C LEU A 179 2.60 20.30 7.70
N LEU A 180 2.06 19.84 6.56
CA LEU A 180 1.28 18.61 6.51
C LEU A 180 2.15 17.39 6.81
N ALA A 181 3.34 17.30 6.23
CA ALA A 181 4.29 16.21 6.49
C ALA A 181 4.76 16.20 7.95
N SER A 182 5.12 17.37 8.49
CA SER A 182 5.55 17.51 9.89
C SER A 182 4.42 17.17 10.86
N GLY A 183 3.22 17.67 10.61
CA GLY A 183 2.04 17.39 11.43
C GLY A 183 1.65 15.92 11.40
N LEU A 184 1.65 15.29 10.23
CA LEU A 184 1.39 13.86 10.08
C LEU A 184 2.45 13.01 10.78
N PHE A 185 3.73 13.39 10.68
CA PHE A 185 4.83 12.71 11.37
C PHE A 185 4.66 12.80 12.89
N LEU A 186 4.44 14.00 13.44
CA LEU A 186 4.24 14.22 14.87
C LEU A 186 2.99 13.49 15.38
N ALA A 187 1.88 13.53 14.64
CA ALA A 187 0.66 12.79 14.96
C ALA A 187 0.91 11.28 14.97
N SER A 188 1.65 10.77 13.99
CA SER A 188 2.02 9.34 13.93
C SER A 188 2.95 8.95 15.08
N MET A 189 3.87 9.83 15.49
CA MET A 189 4.73 9.59 16.67
C MET A 189 3.94 9.60 17.98
N GLY A 190 2.97 10.50 18.15
CA GLY A 190 2.07 10.49 19.30
C GLY A 190 1.13 9.27 19.32
N GLN A 191 0.79 8.74 18.15
CA GLN A 191 -0.07 7.56 17.99
C GLN A 191 0.65 6.25 18.25
N PHE A 192 1.83 6.09 17.66
CA PHE A 192 2.58 4.82 17.62
C PHE A 192 3.77 4.80 18.58
N GLY A 193 4.09 5.93 19.23
CA GLY A 193 5.16 6.03 20.21
C GLY A 193 4.71 5.82 21.65
N ASN A 194 5.60 5.28 22.49
CA ASN A 194 5.52 5.25 23.95
C ASN A 194 5.49 6.68 24.50
N PRO A 195 4.45 7.03 25.28
CA PRO A 195 4.41 8.29 26.03
C PRO A 195 5.56 8.46 27.03
N SER A 196 6.19 7.35 27.44
CA SER A 196 7.23 7.31 28.47
C SER A 196 8.61 7.81 28.02
N GLU A 197 8.94 7.74 26.72
CA GLU A 197 10.28 8.11 26.22
C GLU A 197 10.40 9.59 25.84
N PHE A 198 9.28 10.28 25.62
CA PHE A 198 9.28 11.72 25.33
C PHE A 198 9.23 12.62 26.58
N GLY A 199 9.26 12.04 27.79
CA GLY A 199 9.30 12.80 29.05
C GLY A 199 8.06 13.67 29.32
N LEU A 200 6.96 13.45 28.59
CA LEU A 200 5.75 14.28 28.63
C LEU A 200 4.76 13.88 29.74
N GLY A 201 5.03 12.81 30.50
CA GLY A 201 4.22 12.41 31.65
C GLY A 201 2.74 12.11 31.34
N LEU A 202 2.41 11.80 30.08
CA LEU A 202 1.04 11.52 29.68
C LEU A 202 0.67 10.06 30.02
N PRO A 203 -0.48 9.80 30.67
CA PRO A 203 -0.91 8.45 31.00
C PRO A 203 -1.07 7.58 29.75
N ALA A 204 -0.63 6.32 29.83
CA ALA A 204 -0.63 5.33 28.75
C ALA A 204 -2.02 4.99 28.15
N GLU A 205 -3.09 5.53 28.74
CA GLU A 205 -4.48 5.38 28.30
C GLU A 205 -4.88 6.43 27.24
N LEU A 206 -4.04 7.45 27.00
CA LEU A 206 -4.21 8.44 25.93
C LEU A 206 -3.52 7.98 24.63
N SER A 207 -3.68 6.71 24.23
CA SER A 207 -3.47 6.36 22.82
C SER A 207 -4.39 7.27 22.03
N ALA A 208 -3.82 8.24 21.31
CA ALA A 208 -4.57 9.10 20.44
C ALA A 208 -5.48 8.20 19.57
N PRO A 209 -6.75 8.55 19.35
CA PRO A 209 -7.56 7.79 18.41
C PRO A 209 -6.89 7.90 17.02
N VAL A 210 -6.96 6.86 16.19
CA VAL A 210 -6.55 6.93 14.77
C VAL A 210 -7.16 8.14 14.04
N ALA A 211 -8.29 8.63 14.56
CA ALA A 211 -8.92 9.88 14.15
C ALA A 211 -8.01 11.13 14.21
N VAL A 212 -6.91 11.14 14.98
CA VAL A 212 -5.93 12.24 14.98
C VAL A 212 -5.20 12.36 13.63
N LEU A 213 -5.14 11.29 12.85
CA LEU A 213 -4.59 11.30 11.50
C LEU A 213 -5.61 11.82 10.46
N LEU A 214 -6.92 11.69 10.72
CA LEU A 214 -7.98 12.07 9.78
C LEU A 214 -7.91 13.53 9.32
N PRO A 215 -7.69 14.55 10.18
CA PRO A 215 -7.55 15.93 9.74
C PRO A 215 -6.42 16.12 8.72
N PHE A 216 -5.28 15.44 8.89
CA PHE A 216 -4.15 15.55 7.98
C PHE A 216 -4.40 14.82 6.66
N LEU A 217 -5.04 13.66 6.72
CA LEU A 217 -5.45 12.91 5.52
C LEU A 217 -6.49 13.69 4.72
N LEU A 218 -7.50 14.26 5.37
CA LEU A 218 -8.51 15.12 4.75
C LEU A 218 -7.90 16.41 4.19
N TRP A 219 -7.00 17.05 4.94
CA TRP A 219 -6.26 18.22 4.46
C TRP A 219 -5.47 17.88 3.19
N SER A 220 -4.81 16.71 3.18
CA SER A 220 -4.06 16.24 2.02
C SER A 220 -4.95 15.98 0.82
N ALA A 221 -6.07 15.29 1.02
CA ALA A 221 -7.06 15.00 -0.01
C ALA A 221 -7.63 16.29 -0.65
N VAL A 222 -7.93 17.30 0.16
CA VAL A 222 -8.52 18.57 -0.31
C VAL A 222 -7.49 19.44 -1.03
N ARG A 223 -6.26 19.56 -0.52
CA ARG A 223 -5.25 20.50 -1.06
C ARG A 223 -4.37 19.91 -2.15
N PHE A 224 -3.99 18.65 -2.00
CA PHE A 224 -3.04 17.95 -2.87
C PHE A 224 -3.72 16.85 -3.69
N GLY A 225 -5.02 16.64 -3.49
CA GLY A 225 -5.80 15.65 -4.21
C GLY A 225 -5.47 14.22 -3.80
N PRO A 226 -5.94 13.24 -4.59
CA PRO A 226 -5.71 11.82 -4.37
C PRO A 226 -4.23 11.45 -4.20
N GLY A 227 -3.34 12.06 -5.01
CA GLY A 227 -1.91 11.79 -4.96
C GLY A 227 -1.25 12.24 -3.66
N GLY A 228 -1.64 13.40 -3.12
CA GLY A 228 -1.15 13.84 -1.81
C GLY A 228 -1.66 12.95 -0.68
N LEU A 229 -2.96 12.63 -0.68
CA LEU A 229 -3.55 11.71 0.31
C LEU A 229 -2.81 10.37 0.31
N SER A 230 -2.51 9.87 -0.88
CA SER A 230 -1.78 8.62 -1.07
C SER A 230 -0.39 8.65 -0.45
N VAL A 231 0.38 9.72 -0.66
CA VAL A 231 1.71 9.88 -0.04
C VAL A 231 1.61 9.90 1.48
N CYS A 232 0.59 10.58 2.02
CA CYS A 232 0.34 10.61 3.46
C CYS A 232 0.01 9.22 4.01
N LEU A 233 -0.86 8.47 3.33
CA LEU A 233 -1.21 7.11 3.72
C LEU A 233 0.01 6.16 3.68
N VAL A 234 0.90 6.25 2.68
CA VAL A 234 2.16 5.49 2.68
C VAL A 234 3.02 5.88 3.87
N ALA A 235 3.21 7.18 4.10
CA ALA A 235 4.07 7.68 5.17
C ALA A 235 3.56 7.20 6.54
N THR A 236 2.27 7.31 6.80
CA THR A 236 1.64 6.81 8.01
C THR A 236 1.81 5.31 8.18
N ALA A 237 1.59 4.52 7.12
CA ALA A 237 1.75 3.07 7.20
C ALA A 237 3.21 2.64 7.44
N LEU A 238 4.17 3.30 6.78
CA LEU A 238 5.60 3.04 7.03
C LEU A 238 5.99 3.39 8.47
N LEU A 239 5.51 4.52 9.00
CA LEU A 239 5.76 4.91 10.39
C LEU A 239 5.16 3.90 11.38
N ALA A 240 3.97 3.36 11.09
CA ALA A 240 3.36 2.31 11.89
C ALA A 240 4.17 0.99 11.84
N VAL A 241 4.68 0.60 10.67
CA VAL A 241 5.54 -0.59 10.53
C VAL A 241 6.85 -0.42 11.29
N VAL A 242 7.54 0.71 11.11
CA VAL A 242 8.81 1.01 11.81
C VAL A 242 8.62 1.01 13.33
N ALA A 243 7.50 1.55 13.82
CA ALA A 243 7.16 1.49 15.24
C ALA A 243 6.92 0.05 15.73
N GLY A 244 6.54 -0.87 14.84
CA GLY A 244 6.22 -2.26 15.17
C GLY A 244 7.35 -3.29 14.98
N THR A 245 8.38 -3.01 14.16
CA THR A 245 9.39 -4.01 13.72
C THR A 245 10.77 -3.93 14.42
N GLY A 246 11.05 -2.94 15.27
CA GLY A 246 12.40 -2.75 15.81
C GLY A 246 12.77 -3.72 16.96
N GLU A 247 13.72 -4.64 16.74
CA GLU A 247 14.41 -5.41 17.82
C GLU A 247 15.29 -4.53 18.73
N SER A 248 15.57 -3.29 18.31
CA SER A 248 16.12 -2.19 19.12
C SER A 248 15.18 -0.98 19.09
N GLY A 249 13.89 -1.23 18.86
CA GLY A 249 12.89 -0.21 18.69
C GLY A 249 12.70 0.55 20.00
N ILE A 250 12.71 1.87 19.87
CA ILE A 250 12.19 2.89 20.80
C ILE A 250 10.79 2.48 21.36
N PHE A 251 10.11 1.49 20.75
CA PHE A 251 8.78 1.01 21.13
C PHE A 251 8.70 -0.53 21.19
N VAL A 252 9.03 -1.12 22.36
CA VAL A 252 8.75 -2.53 22.65
C VAL A 252 7.31 -2.68 23.15
N THR A 253 6.41 -3.33 22.40
CA THR A 253 5.34 -4.19 22.95
C THR A 253 4.76 -5.17 21.91
N GLN A 254 4.24 -6.30 22.39
CA GLN A 254 3.46 -7.34 21.67
C GLN A 254 2.23 -6.85 20.87
N ARG A 255 1.96 -5.54 20.83
CA ARG A 255 0.76 -4.91 20.25
C ARG A 255 0.95 -4.38 18.82
N ALA A 256 2.15 -4.47 18.26
CA ALA A 256 2.43 -4.07 16.87
C ALA A 256 1.57 -4.83 15.83
N ALA A 257 1.31 -6.12 16.08
CA ALA A 257 0.45 -6.93 15.22
C ALA A 257 -1.03 -6.48 15.27
N GLU A 258 -1.52 -6.03 16.44
CA GLU A 258 -2.87 -5.49 16.61
C GLU A 258 -3.01 -4.06 16.04
N ALA A 259 -1.94 -3.25 16.11
CA ALA A 259 -1.88 -1.91 15.53
C ALA A 259 -1.91 -1.94 13.98
N VAL A 260 -1.19 -2.90 13.38
CA VAL A 260 -1.28 -3.15 11.93
C VAL A 260 -2.68 -3.66 11.57
N LEU A 261 -3.25 -4.62 12.29
CA LEU A 261 -4.63 -5.10 12.00
C LEU A 261 -5.72 -4.03 12.18
N SER A 262 -5.54 -3.07 13.08
CA SER A 262 -6.51 -1.97 13.31
C SER A 262 -6.42 -0.86 12.26
N LEU A 263 -5.24 -0.61 11.68
CA LEU A 263 -5.07 0.23 10.48
C LEU A 263 -5.71 -0.37 9.23
N GLN A 264 -5.86 -1.69 9.23
CA GLN A 264 -6.34 -2.48 8.11
C GLN A 264 -7.88 -2.54 8.03
N ILE A 265 -8.57 -2.52 9.18
CA ILE A 265 -10.04 -2.60 9.28
C ILE A 265 -10.75 -1.25 9.03
N LEU A 266 -10.02 -0.19 8.64
CA LEU A 266 -10.56 1.13 8.31
C LEU A 266 -10.94 1.27 6.83
#